data_AF-A0A1J5D789-F1
#
_entry.id   AF-A0A1J5D789-F1
#
_cell.length_a   1.000
_cell.length_b   1.000
_cell.length_c   1.000
_cell.angle_alpha   90.00
_cell.angle_beta   90.00
_cell.angle_gamma   90.00
#
_symmetry.space_group_name_H-M   'P 1'
#
loop_
_entity.id
_entity.type
_entity.pdbx_description
1 polymer ?
#
loop_
_entity_poly.entity_id
_entity_poly.type
_entity_poly.pdbx_seq_one_letter_code
_entity_poly.pdbx_strand_id
1 'polypeptide(L)'
;MARAKTIKKADVKVIEPVVRKKDKEKSEQGSPREYSQSETYEEGEMIYHKTWDDLGEVLEIGTTEDGIKKAKVHFEKVGVKNLRIGQVG
;
A
#
# COMPACT_ATOMS: atom_id res chain seq x y z
N MET A 1 -13.87 52.49 -19.59
CA MET A 1 -12.74 52.15 -20.48
C MET A 1 -11.68 51.43 -19.66
N ALA A 2 -11.20 50.27 -20.16
CA ALA A 2 -9.99 49.51 -19.77
C ALA A 2 -9.89 48.89 -18.36
N ARG A 3 -9.19 47.76 -18.12
CA ARG A 3 -9.10 46.44 -18.76
C ARG A 3 -8.43 45.52 -17.71
N ALA A 4 -9.03 44.36 -17.45
CA ALA A 4 -8.49 43.05 -17.03
C ALA A 4 -7.10 42.93 -16.34
N LYS A 5 -7.01 42.04 -15.32
CA LYS A 5 -6.50 40.66 -15.48
C LYS A 5 -6.34 39.95 -14.12
N THR A 6 -7.14 38.90 -13.92
CA THR A 6 -6.89 37.79 -12.99
C THR A 6 -5.53 37.16 -13.29
N ILE A 7 -4.73 36.93 -12.25
CA ILE A 7 -3.55 36.08 -12.33
C ILE A 7 -3.85 34.82 -11.51
N LYS A 8 -3.90 33.70 -12.22
CA LYS A 8 -3.91 32.33 -11.72
C LYS A 8 -2.46 31.82 -11.63
N LYS A 9 -2.29 30.76 -10.83
CA LYS A 9 -1.15 29.81 -10.74
C LYS A 9 -0.05 30.28 -9.77
N ALA A 10 0.60 29.43 -8.97
CA ALA A 10 0.77 27.99 -9.08
C ALA A 10 0.93 27.31 -7.71
N ASP A 11 0.49 26.05 -7.70
CA ASP A 11 0.70 24.99 -6.74
C ASP A 11 2.18 24.86 -6.32
N VAL A 12 2.45 24.95 -5.02
CA VAL A 12 3.65 24.39 -4.40
C VAL A 12 3.17 23.50 -3.27
N LYS A 13 3.03 22.22 -3.62
CA LYS A 13 2.89 21.09 -2.71
C LYS A 13 4.14 21.04 -1.82
N VAL A 14 4.08 21.69 -0.66
CA VAL A 14 5.09 21.53 0.39
C VAL A 14 4.93 20.11 0.91
N ILE A 15 5.99 19.35 0.69
CA ILE A 15 6.16 17.95 1.04
C ILE A 15 6.16 17.88 2.57
N GLU A 16 5.05 17.43 3.15
CA GLU A 16 4.97 17.12 4.56
C GLU A 16 5.86 15.90 4.87
N PRO A 17 6.64 15.92 5.95
CA PRO A 17 7.44 14.78 6.36
C PRO A 17 6.50 13.65 6.77
N VAL A 18 6.44 12.60 5.93
CA VAL A 18 5.60 11.42 6.14
C VAL A 18 5.81 10.84 7.54
N VAL A 19 4.73 10.91 8.28
CA VAL A 19 4.62 10.70 9.71
C VAL A 19 4.93 9.24 10.03
N ARG A 20 5.86 9.06 10.97
CA ARG A 20 6.15 7.78 11.60
C ARG A 20 5.00 7.42 12.55
N LYS A 21 4.53 6.18 12.42
CA LYS A 21 3.81 5.35 13.40
C LYS A 21 2.28 5.50 13.46
N LYS A 22 1.64 4.34 13.25
CA LYS A 22 0.41 3.84 13.86
C LYS A 22 -0.76 4.83 13.89
N ASP A 23 -1.60 4.75 12.86
CA ASP A 23 -3.03 4.87 13.07
C ASP A 23 -3.73 3.74 12.32
N LYS A 24 -4.17 2.77 13.14
CA LYS A 24 -5.22 1.82 12.80
C LYS A 24 -6.49 2.64 12.93
N GLU A 25 -7.05 3.13 11.83
CA GLU A 25 -8.47 3.44 11.62
C GLU A 25 -8.66 4.27 10.34
N LYS A 26 -8.73 3.59 9.20
CA LYS A 26 -9.67 4.04 8.15
C LYS A 26 -10.21 2.83 7.42
N SER A 27 -11.33 2.35 7.93
CA SER A 27 -12.31 1.57 7.20
C SER A 27 -12.81 2.41 6.02
N GLU A 28 -12.05 2.38 4.93
CA GLU A 28 -12.49 2.85 3.62
C GLU A 28 -12.09 1.74 2.65
N GLN A 29 -13.08 0.95 2.27
CA GLN A 29 -12.98 -0.03 1.20
C GLN A 29 -12.32 0.64 -0.02
N GLY A 30 -11.03 0.41 -0.24
CA GLY A 30 -10.31 0.91 -1.41
C GLY A 30 -8.96 1.60 -1.18
N SER A 31 -8.47 1.78 0.05
CA SER A 31 -7.09 2.26 0.25
C SER A 31 -6.12 1.08 0.41
N PRO A 32 -5.15 0.88 -0.50
CA PRO A 32 -4.21 -0.23 -0.42
C PRO A 32 -3.32 -0.10 0.81
N ARG A 33 -3.27 -1.16 1.63
CA ARG A 33 -2.45 -1.19 2.86
C ARG A 33 -0.99 -1.40 2.50
N GLU A 34 -0.06 -0.74 3.18
CA GLU A 34 1.37 -0.98 2.93
C GLU A 34 1.77 -2.41 3.35
N TYR A 35 2.56 -3.07 2.50
CA TYR A 35 3.11 -4.38 2.79
C TYR A 35 4.10 -4.31 3.95
N SER A 36 3.91 -5.18 4.93
CA SER A 36 4.74 -5.36 6.10
C SER A 36 4.81 -6.85 6.43
N GLN A 37 6.02 -7.36 6.63
CA GLN A 37 6.27 -8.76 6.98
C GLN A 37 5.66 -9.14 8.34
N SER A 38 5.45 -8.16 9.23
CA SER A 38 4.90 -8.37 10.57
C SER A 38 3.37 -8.33 10.59
N GLU A 39 2.74 -7.74 9.58
CA GLU A 39 1.28 -7.75 9.44
C GLU A 39 0.82 -9.04 8.78
N THR A 40 -0.46 -9.35 8.94
CA THR A 40 -1.17 -10.40 8.21
C THR A 40 -2.26 -9.75 7.39
N TYR A 41 -2.52 -10.32 6.22
CA TYR A 41 -3.51 -9.83 5.27
C TYR A 41 -4.64 -10.87 5.13
N GLU A 42 -5.62 -10.58 4.29
CA GLU A 42 -6.71 -11.50 3.93
C GLU A 42 -6.85 -11.61 2.40
N GLU A 43 -7.43 -12.71 1.92
CA GLU A 43 -7.71 -12.89 0.49
C GLU A 43 -8.67 -11.81 -0.01
N GLY A 44 -8.35 -11.18 -1.14
CA GLY A 44 -9.05 -10.01 -1.69
C GLY A 44 -8.61 -8.66 -1.13
N GLU A 45 -7.64 -8.62 -0.20
CA GLU A 45 -7.11 -7.36 0.32
C GLU A 45 -6.10 -6.74 -0.67
N MET A 46 -6.15 -5.42 -0.86
CA MET A 46 -5.17 -4.69 -1.66
C MET A 46 -3.97 -4.26 -0.81
N ILE A 47 -2.78 -4.61 -1.27
CA ILE A 47 -1.50 -4.33 -0.63
C ILE A 47 -0.59 -3.52 -1.56
N TYR A 48 0.06 -2.50 -1.03
CA TYR A 48 1.09 -1.73 -1.69
C TYR A 48 2.50 -2.17 -1.26
N HIS A 49 3.36 -2.53 -2.21
CA HIS A 49 4.74 -2.93 -1.93
C HIS A 49 5.74 -1.83 -2.31
N LYS A 50 6.28 -1.13 -1.31
CA LYS A 50 7.19 0.02 -1.51
C LYS A 50 8.44 -0.29 -2.34
N THR A 51 9.05 -1.46 -2.21
CA THR A 51 10.24 -1.83 -3.00
C THR A 51 9.94 -1.99 -4.48
N TRP A 52 8.70 -2.36 -4.83
CA TRP A 52 8.28 -2.56 -6.20
C TRP A 52 7.48 -1.36 -6.73
N ASP A 53 7.12 -0.42 -5.84
CA ASP A 53 6.22 0.69 -6.14
C ASP A 53 4.95 0.17 -6.83
N ASP A 54 4.40 -0.92 -6.29
CA ASP A 54 3.36 -1.68 -6.97
C ASP A 54 2.21 -2.05 -6.04
N LEU A 55 1.01 -2.06 -6.60
CA LEU A 55 -0.21 -2.44 -5.94
C LEU A 55 -0.52 -3.89 -6.33
N GLY A 56 -0.94 -4.67 -5.35
CA GLY A 56 -1.32 -6.04 -5.60
C GLY A 56 -2.43 -6.53 -4.70
N GLU A 57 -3.26 -7.40 -5.25
CA GLU A 57 -4.36 -8.03 -4.55
C GLU A 57 -3.92 -9.38 -3.99
N VAL A 58 -4.22 -9.65 -2.73
CA VAL A 58 -3.99 -10.98 -2.14
C VAL A 58 -4.92 -11.98 -2.80
N LEU A 59 -4.34 -12.93 -3.52
CA LEU A 59 -5.08 -14.03 -4.11
C LEU A 59 -5.31 -15.16 -3.11
N GLU A 60 -4.32 -15.46 -2.28
CA GLU A 60 -4.34 -16.62 -1.38
C GLU A 60 -3.39 -16.43 -0.19
N ILE A 61 -3.73 -17.00 0.96
CA ILE A 61 -2.81 -17.10 2.11
C ILE A 61 -2.53 -18.55 2.43
N GLY A 62 -1.25 -18.91 2.33
CA GLY A 62 -0.75 -20.23 2.69
C GLY A 62 0.06 -20.21 3.98
N THR A 63 0.15 -21.36 4.63
CA THR A 63 1.11 -21.61 5.71
C THR A 63 2.05 -22.74 5.27
N THR A 64 3.34 -22.56 5.49
CA THR A 64 4.36 -23.60 5.23
C THR A 64 4.40 -24.61 6.38
N GLU A 65 5.00 -25.78 6.16
CA GLU A 65 5.13 -26.82 7.20
C GLU A 65 5.93 -26.34 8.41
N ASP A 66 6.85 -25.39 8.21
CA ASP A 66 7.61 -24.69 9.26
C ASP A 66 6.78 -23.65 10.05
N GLY A 67 5.48 -23.52 9.76
CA GLY A 67 4.59 -22.56 10.40
C GLY A 67 4.72 -21.12 9.87
N ILE A 68 5.51 -20.88 8.82
CA ILE A 68 5.67 -19.54 8.23
C ILE A 68 4.49 -19.25 7.31
N LYS A 69 3.79 -18.13 7.57
CA LYS A 69 2.70 -17.66 6.72
C LYS A 69 3.22 -16.94 5.49
N LYS A 70 2.56 -17.17 4.36
CA LYS A 70 2.86 -16.55 3.06
C LYS A 70 1.58 -16.10 2.38
N ALA A 71 1.58 -14.89 1.83
CA ALA A 71 0.52 -14.39 0.98
C ALA A 71 0.95 -14.47 -0.48
N LYS A 72 0.11 -15.05 -1.34
CA LYS A 72 0.22 -14.97 -2.78
C LYS A 72 -0.52 -13.71 -3.21
N VAL A 73 0.21 -12.75 -3.76
CA VAL A 73 -0.30 -11.43 -4.12
C VAL A 73 -0.09 -11.23 -5.61
N HIS A 74 -1.13 -10.85 -6.33
CA HIS A 74 -1.04 -10.49 -7.74
C HIS A 74 -0.84 -8.99 -7.86
N PHE A 75 0.39 -8.61 -8.18
CA PHE A 75 0.75 -7.22 -8.41
C PHE A 75 0.51 -6.79 -9.86
N GLU A 76 0.09 -5.55 -10.07
CA GLU A 76 -0.28 -5.02 -11.37
C GLU A 76 0.91 -4.86 -12.33
N LYS A 77 2.09 -4.44 -11.83
CA LYS A 77 3.29 -4.26 -12.67
C LYS A 77 4.21 -5.48 -12.65
N VAL A 78 4.45 -6.08 -11.49
CA VAL A 78 5.42 -7.18 -11.31
C VAL A 78 4.82 -8.58 -11.39
N GLY A 79 3.49 -8.69 -11.44
CA GLY A 79 2.75 -9.95 -11.52
C GLY A 79 2.62 -10.67 -10.18
N VAL A 80 2.40 -11.99 -10.22
CA VAL A 80 2.16 -12.79 -9.01
C VAL A 80 3.45 -12.99 -8.21
N LYS A 81 3.41 -12.65 -6.91
CA LYS A 81 4.51 -12.80 -5.96
C LYS A 81 4.05 -13.48 -4.69
N ASN A 82 4.95 -14.22 -4.06
CA ASN A 82 4.73 -14.80 -2.74
C ASN A 82 5.50 -13.99 -1.69
N LEU A 83 4.76 -13.35 -0.80
CA LEU A 83 5.28 -12.55 0.29
C LEU A 83 5.19 -13.34 1.60
N ARG A 84 6.19 -13.22 2.47
CA ARG A 84 6.11 -13.76 3.83
C ARG A 84 5.39 -12.75 4.71
N ILE A 85 4.47 -13.22 5.54
CA ILE A 85 3.62 -12.37 6.38
C ILE A 85 3.56 -12.94 7.80
N GLY A 86 3.16 -12.14 8.77
CA GLY A 86 3.06 -12.54 10.18
C GLY A 86 4.37 -13.01 10.81
N GLN A 87 5.53 -12.62 10.26
CA GLN A 87 6.82 -12.90 10.89
C GLN A 87 7.10 -11.81 11.93
N VAL A 88 6.96 -12.17 13.21
CA VAL A 88 7.44 -11.37 14.33
C VAL A 88 8.89 -11.80 14.54
N GLY A 89 9.84 -10.90 14.23
CA GLY A 89 11.25 -11.12 14.49
C GLY A 89 11.58 -11.09 15.98
#